data_AF-A0A1S8N272-F1
#
_entry.id   AF-A0A1S8N272-F1
#
_cell.length_a   1.000
_cell.length_b   1.000
_cell.length_c   1.000
_cell.angle_alpha   90.00
_cell.angle_beta   90.00
_cell.angle_gamma   90.00
#
_symmetry.space_group_name_H-M   'P 1'
#
loop_
_entity.id
_entity.type
_entity.pdbx_description
1 polymer ?
#
loop_
_entity_poly.entity_id
_entity_poly.type
_entity_poly.pdbx_seq_one_letter_code
_entity_poly.pdbx_strand_id
1 'polypeptide(L)'
;MNFLKNIENLIYNINKNPYVELVKEDAKVSYKKIKKISSKVIIEKELYPFKNKFMSEVARESKDTYENRMISSALLDIKNLIETNLNMNLNYINKINKDIKITTAQINSMCNTPIPTQKMSASNAEERAILNLGRNNSSDRLPLPMRPHGNLEYFNDLERKLERLNNTIKLLKACKANWTSSNNKIDEYLKLEIFKELKMTQKRREKWRATQVFLHDLTYGKLYRKLKNFCEDSNYNLSDIEEEQLNIKEVYDIFEIWLFFYMAKILIQEQGWKIEDNRNIIKNVNKYLIKNKTLYGFSIEFTHKLAHRDADTIEENRVNMQLVYNKTIKLETGNLRPDFTFIFNCKNVEKRFYLDAKYHNYINNKHAFLNDIKNVAIEKYYLKLLNTEDRAVGSFIIHCNNNFENFGGKASKKNINTSPMHRCGSFSLIPDNSINFITWISLIMEWFYDEYNVCWNCGNTKPEEKQLSTFGGKIKYHYTCSDCGSFWVKNHCGTCDCNKIIKHDLPQKQYHIQTNEKWMMECPKCGESGGTKPKITYMEKRVKEKCPRCNGRGRIPQYKHTERGRCFLCDGAGYIYS
;
A
#
# COMPACT_ATOMS: atom_id res chain seq x y z
N MET A 1 -21.94 14.04 -10.22
CA MET A 1 -23.07 15.00 -10.31
C MET A 1 -23.13 15.76 -11.64
N ASN A 2 -22.11 16.53 -12.05
CA ASN A 2 -22.19 17.34 -13.28
C ASN A 2 -22.50 16.51 -14.54
N PHE A 3 -21.93 15.31 -14.65
CA PHE A 3 -22.23 14.40 -15.76
C PHE A 3 -23.71 14.00 -15.83
N LEU A 4 -24.32 13.59 -14.70
CA LEU A 4 -25.71 13.12 -14.67
C LEU A 4 -26.70 14.23 -15.00
N LYS A 5 -26.42 15.47 -14.58
CA LYS A 5 -27.18 16.65 -15.01
C LYS A 5 -27.04 16.91 -16.51
N ASN A 6 -25.84 16.72 -17.06
CA ASN A 6 -25.55 16.94 -18.48
C ASN A 6 -26.22 15.93 -19.43
N ILE A 7 -26.67 14.77 -18.94
CA ILE A 7 -27.41 13.77 -19.72
C ILE A 7 -28.91 13.77 -19.42
N GLU A 8 -29.35 14.47 -18.38
CA GLU A 8 -30.72 14.44 -17.85
C GLU A 8 -31.76 14.78 -18.92
N ASN A 9 -31.65 15.96 -19.54
CA ASN A 9 -32.57 16.40 -20.58
C ASN A 9 -32.57 15.47 -21.79
N LEU A 10 -31.42 14.87 -22.13
CA LEU A 10 -31.31 13.95 -23.25
C LEU A 10 -32.08 12.66 -22.98
N ILE A 11 -31.92 12.10 -21.78
CA ILE A 11 -32.63 10.89 -21.36
C ILE A 11 -34.14 11.13 -21.30
N TYR A 12 -34.59 12.26 -20.74
CA TYR A 12 -36.02 12.57 -20.69
C TYR A 12 -36.63 12.81 -22.07
N ASN A 13 -35.90 13.46 -22.99
CA ASN A 13 -36.35 13.64 -24.37
C ASN A 13 -36.50 12.31 -25.11
N ILE A 14 -35.53 11.40 -24.93
CA ILE A 14 -35.61 10.03 -25.46
C ILE A 14 -36.77 9.28 -24.82
N ASN A 15 -37.02 9.46 -23.52
CA ASN A 15 -38.16 8.83 -22.86
C ASN A 15 -39.52 9.33 -23.40
N LYS A 16 -39.61 10.61 -23.76
CA LYS A 16 -40.82 11.21 -24.33
C LYS A 16 -41.08 10.75 -25.75
N ASN A 17 -40.04 10.55 -26.55
CA ASN A 17 -40.13 10.10 -27.94
C ASN A 17 -39.07 9.04 -28.25
N PRO A 18 -39.27 7.79 -27.78
CA PRO A 18 -38.29 6.74 -27.99
C PRO A 18 -38.27 6.28 -29.44
N TYR A 19 -37.10 5.88 -29.89
CA TYR A 19 -36.98 5.06 -31.09
C TYR A 19 -37.65 3.70 -30.83
N VAL A 20 -38.51 3.30 -31.76
CA VAL A 20 -39.30 2.05 -31.72
C VAL A 20 -39.11 1.27 -33.02
N GLU A 21 -39.15 -0.05 -32.91
CA GLU A 21 -39.17 -0.96 -34.06
C GLU A 21 -40.52 -1.68 -34.15
N LEU A 22 -40.98 -1.97 -35.36
CA LEU A 22 -42.19 -2.75 -35.58
C LEU A 22 -41.87 -4.24 -35.48
N VAL A 23 -42.39 -4.87 -34.43
CA VAL A 23 -42.27 -6.32 -34.21
C VAL A 23 -43.61 -6.97 -34.54
N LYS A 24 -43.56 -8.14 -35.18
CA LYS A 24 -44.75 -8.95 -35.42
C LYS A 24 -45.00 -9.86 -34.23
N GLU A 25 -46.20 -9.82 -33.67
CA GLU A 25 -46.63 -10.71 -32.61
C GLU A 25 -47.98 -11.34 -32.97
N ASP A 26 -48.19 -12.58 -32.52
CA ASP A 26 -49.45 -13.29 -32.71
C ASP A 26 -50.49 -12.80 -31.70
N ALA A 27 -51.57 -12.19 -32.18
CA ALA A 27 -52.65 -11.70 -31.33
C ALA A 27 -54.03 -12.21 -31.79
N LYS A 28 -54.98 -12.27 -30.85
CA LYS A 28 -56.39 -12.55 -31.17
C LYS A 28 -57.06 -11.28 -31.70
N VAL A 29 -57.20 -11.20 -33.01
CA VAL A 29 -57.79 -10.05 -33.72
C VAL A 29 -59.19 -10.39 -34.20
N SER A 30 -60.11 -9.42 -34.17
CA SER A 30 -61.42 -9.62 -34.78
C SER A 30 -61.28 -9.85 -36.29
N TYR A 31 -62.05 -10.79 -36.85
CA TYR A 31 -62.00 -11.13 -38.28
C TYR A 31 -62.04 -9.90 -39.20
N LYS A 32 -62.87 -8.90 -38.88
CA LYS A 32 -63.01 -7.64 -39.65
C LYS A 32 -61.75 -6.76 -39.65
N LYS A 33 -60.84 -6.94 -38.69
CA LYS A 33 -59.61 -6.14 -38.53
C LYS A 33 -58.37 -6.83 -39.11
N ILE A 34 -58.52 -8.04 -39.67
CA ILE A 34 -57.40 -8.79 -40.28
C ILE A 34 -57.17 -8.27 -41.70
N LYS A 35 -56.05 -7.57 -41.92
CA LYS A 35 -55.73 -6.97 -43.23
C LYS A 35 -55.38 -8.01 -44.30
N LYS A 36 -54.79 -9.15 -43.91
CA LYS A 36 -54.41 -10.25 -44.82
C LYS A 36 -54.86 -11.57 -44.23
N ILE A 37 -55.90 -12.16 -44.80
CA ILE A 37 -56.50 -13.40 -44.31
C ILE A 37 -55.64 -14.58 -44.78
N SER A 38 -55.12 -15.38 -43.84
CA SER A 38 -54.38 -16.60 -44.16
C SER A 38 -55.31 -17.79 -44.39
N SER A 39 -54.86 -18.79 -45.15
CA SER A 39 -55.61 -20.03 -45.39
C SER A 39 -56.04 -20.72 -44.08
N LYS A 40 -55.20 -20.65 -43.04
CA LYS A 40 -55.54 -21.14 -41.68
C LYS A 40 -56.74 -20.41 -41.07
N VAL A 41 -56.81 -19.08 -41.18
CA VAL A 41 -57.92 -18.28 -40.66
C VAL A 41 -59.22 -18.52 -41.42
N ILE A 42 -59.15 -18.76 -42.74
CA ILE A 42 -60.31 -19.12 -43.57
C ILE A 42 -60.90 -20.46 -43.11
N ILE A 43 -60.06 -21.49 -43.02
CA ILE A 43 -60.49 -22.84 -42.59
C ILE A 43 -61.10 -22.78 -41.19
N GLU A 44 -60.48 -22.04 -40.27
CA GLU A 44 -60.99 -21.91 -38.90
C GLU A 44 -62.32 -21.14 -38.82
N LYS A 45 -62.57 -20.19 -39.73
CA LYS A 45 -63.83 -19.45 -39.82
C LYS A 45 -64.98 -20.30 -40.36
N GLU A 46 -64.69 -21.13 -41.36
CA GLU A 46 -65.66 -22.09 -41.91
C GLU A 46 -66.03 -23.18 -40.90
N LEU A 47 -65.04 -23.71 -40.17
CA LEU A 47 -65.27 -24.72 -39.13
C LEU A 47 -66.01 -24.15 -37.91
N TYR A 48 -65.82 -22.86 -37.60
CA TYR A 48 -66.44 -22.21 -36.44
C TYR A 48 -67.05 -20.83 -36.80
N PRO A 49 -68.21 -20.79 -37.48
CA PRO A 49 -68.79 -19.54 -38.00
C PRO A 49 -69.14 -18.50 -36.93
N PHE A 50 -69.45 -18.94 -35.71
CA PHE A 50 -69.75 -18.09 -34.56
C PHE A 50 -68.49 -17.45 -33.93
N LYS A 51 -67.28 -17.94 -34.25
CA LYS A 51 -66.03 -17.36 -33.78
C LYS A 51 -65.73 -16.06 -34.54
N ASN A 52 -65.51 -14.97 -33.82
CA ASN A 52 -65.24 -13.65 -34.39
C ASN A 52 -63.80 -13.15 -34.14
N LYS A 53 -62.98 -13.90 -33.38
CA LYS A 53 -61.58 -13.56 -33.12
C LYS A 53 -60.67 -14.71 -33.55
N PHE A 54 -59.64 -14.40 -34.32
CA PHE A 54 -58.69 -15.35 -34.89
C PHE A 54 -57.27 -14.93 -34.55
N MET A 55 -56.35 -15.89 -34.48
CA MET A 55 -54.93 -15.60 -34.32
C MET A 55 -54.38 -15.02 -35.62
N SER A 56 -53.75 -13.86 -35.55
CA SER A 56 -53.15 -13.18 -36.69
C SER A 56 -51.93 -12.40 -36.24
N GLU A 57 -50.89 -12.37 -37.07
CA GLU A 57 -49.72 -11.51 -36.87
C GLU A 57 -50.14 -10.04 -36.93
N VAL A 58 -49.95 -9.33 -35.82
CA VAL A 58 -50.09 -7.88 -35.75
C VAL A 58 -48.73 -7.22 -35.57
N ALA A 59 -48.51 -6.12 -36.27
CA ALA A 59 -47.35 -5.29 -36.03
C ALA A 59 -47.62 -4.40 -34.81
N ARG A 60 -46.73 -4.49 -33.82
CA ARG A 60 -46.72 -3.65 -32.62
C ARG A 60 -45.40 -2.89 -32.55
N GLU A 61 -45.46 -1.64 -32.10
CA GLU A 61 -44.25 -0.90 -31.75
C GLU A 61 -43.61 -1.51 -30.49
N SER A 62 -42.34 -1.86 -30.61
CA SER A 62 -41.49 -2.33 -29.52
C SER A 62 -40.46 -1.27 -29.19
N LYS A 63 -40.32 -0.95 -27.90
CA LYS A 63 -39.22 -0.10 -27.41
C LYS A 63 -37.96 -0.92 -27.12
N ASP A 64 -38.01 -2.24 -27.27
CA ASP A 64 -36.86 -3.14 -27.13
C ASP A 64 -35.94 -3.07 -28.36
N THR A 65 -35.36 -1.89 -28.56
CA THR A 65 -34.39 -1.60 -29.61
C THR A 65 -32.97 -1.68 -29.08
N TYR A 66 -32.00 -1.90 -29.98
CA TYR A 66 -30.59 -1.94 -29.62
C TYR A 66 -30.15 -0.64 -28.90
N GLU A 67 -30.60 0.51 -29.38
CA GLU A 67 -30.24 1.81 -28.83
C GLU A 67 -30.71 1.97 -27.38
N ASN A 68 -31.96 1.60 -27.11
CA ASN A 68 -32.55 1.68 -25.78
C ASN A 68 -31.88 0.68 -24.83
N ARG A 69 -31.57 -0.54 -25.30
CA ARG A 69 -30.81 -1.54 -24.54
C ARG A 69 -29.41 -1.05 -24.19
N MET A 70 -28.70 -0.46 -25.15
CA MET A 70 -27.35 0.07 -24.93
C MET A 70 -27.35 1.20 -23.91
N ILE A 71 -28.27 2.18 -24.02
CA ILE A 71 -28.39 3.26 -23.03
C ILE A 71 -28.69 2.68 -21.64
N SER A 72 -29.61 1.72 -21.53
CA SER A 72 -29.93 1.06 -20.27
C SER A 72 -28.72 0.34 -19.67
N SER A 73 -27.97 -0.40 -20.50
CA SER A 73 -26.74 -1.09 -20.11
C SER A 73 -25.68 -0.10 -19.60
N ALA A 74 -25.45 1.00 -20.31
CA ALA A 74 -24.51 2.03 -19.90
C ALA A 74 -24.90 2.68 -18.56
N LEU A 75 -26.19 2.92 -18.32
CA LEU A 75 -26.69 3.44 -17.04
C LEU A 75 -26.49 2.45 -15.89
N LEU A 76 -26.69 1.14 -16.13
CA LEU A 76 -26.41 0.08 -15.16
C LEU A 76 -24.92 -0.02 -14.84
N ASP A 77 -24.06 0.11 -15.85
CA ASP A 77 -22.61 0.14 -15.69
C ASP A 77 -22.18 1.33 -14.81
N ILE A 78 -22.75 2.52 -15.05
CA ILE A 78 -22.54 3.70 -14.20
C ILE A 78 -23.04 3.45 -12.77
N LYS A 79 -24.19 2.78 -12.60
CA LYS A 79 -24.73 2.44 -11.28
C LYS A 79 -23.76 1.56 -10.49
N ASN A 80 -23.28 0.47 -11.11
CA ASN A 80 -22.34 -0.45 -10.50
C ASN A 80 -21.03 0.25 -10.08
N LEU A 81 -20.55 1.20 -10.89
CA LEU A 81 -19.40 2.05 -10.55
C LEU A 81 -19.67 2.90 -9.30
N ILE A 82 -20.84 3.54 -9.22
CA ILE A 82 -21.24 4.36 -8.07
C ILE A 82 -21.31 3.51 -6.81
N GLU A 83 -21.94 2.33 -6.88
CA GLU A 83 -22.08 1.40 -5.74
C GLU A 83 -20.71 0.89 -5.24
N THR A 84 -19.81 0.54 -6.16
CA THR A 84 -18.44 0.14 -5.83
C THR A 84 -17.70 1.25 -5.08
N ASN A 85 -17.81 2.50 -5.56
CA ASN A 85 -17.20 3.65 -4.90
C ASN A 85 -17.85 3.99 -3.54
N LEU A 86 -19.16 3.81 -3.40
CA LEU A 86 -19.87 3.94 -2.12
C LEU A 86 -19.33 2.97 -1.08
N ASN A 87 -19.17 1.69 -1.46
CA ASN A 87 -18.64 0.65 -0.57
C ASN A 87 -17.20 0.93 -0.15
N MET A 88 -16.33 1.32 -1.09
CA MET A 88 -14.96 1.73 -0.76
C MET A 88 -14.95 2.92 0.21
N ASN A 89 -15.75 3.95 -0.05
CA ASN A 89 -15.83 5.14 0.81
C ASN A 89 -16.32 4.79 2.23
N LEU A 90 -17.32 3.91 2.36
CA LEU A 90 -17.78 3.39 3.66
C LEU A 90 -16.66 2.69 4.43
N ASN A 91 -15.85 1.86 3.76
CA ASN A 91 -14.71 1.18 4.39
C ASN A 91 -13.66 2.18 4.89
N TYR A 92 -13.34 3.21 4.09
CA TYR A 92 -12.42 4.28 4.53
C TYR A 92 -12.96 5.07 5.72
N ILE A 93 -14.25 5.44 5.70
CA ILE A 93 -14.90 6.12 6.84
C ILE A 93 -14.78 5.27 8.10
N ASN A 94 -15.03 3.96 8.01
CA ASN A 94 -14.93 3.05 9.15
C ASN A 94 -13.50 2.96 9.70
N LYS A 95 -12.49 2.88 8.83
CA LYS A 95 -11.07 2.88 9.21
C LYS A 95 -10.69 4.17 9.94
N ILE A 96 -11.02 5.33 9.38
CA ILE A 96 -10.68 6.63 9.99
C ILE A 96 -11.43 6.83 11.31
N ASN A 97 -12.69 6.40 11.42
CA ASN A 97 -13.42 6.44 12.70
C ASN A 97 -12.71 5.61 13.79
N LYS A 98 -12.10 4.47 13.43
CA LYS A 98 -11.29 3.67 14.35
C LYS A 98 -10.03 4.43 14.78
N ASP A 99 -9.34 5.09 13.85
CA ASP A 99 -8.15 5.88 14.16
C ASP A 99 -8.46 7.10 15.02
N ILE A 100 -9.62 7.75 14.81
CA ILE A 100 -10.13 8.82 15.68
C ILE A 100 -10.34 8.29 17.08
N LYS A 101 -11.05 7.16 17.25
CA LYS A 101 -11.28 6.56 18.58
C LYS A 101 -9.96 6.28 19.31
N ILE A 102 -8.98 5.71 18.60
CA ILE A 102 -7.65 5.43 19.17
C ILE A 102 -6.94 6.73 19.58
N THR A 103 -6.91 7.72 18.69
CA THR A 103 -6.23 9.01 18.93
C THR A 103 -6.89 9.77 20.09
N THR A 104 -8.23 9.79 20.16
CA THR A 104 -8.99 10.37 21.27
C THR A 104 -8.73 9.64 22.59
N ALA A 105 -8.67 8.31 22.58
CA ALA A 105 -8.33 7.54 23.78
C ALA A 105 -6.91 7.86 24.28
N GLN A 106 -5.95 8.02 23.36
CA GLN A 106 -4.58 8.43 23.68
C GLN A 106 -4.56 9.82 24.34
N ILE A 107 -5.23 10.82 23.74
CA ILE A 107 -5.36 12.18 24.30
C ILE A 107 -5.98 12.12 25.71
N ASN A 108 -7.10 11.43 25.88
CA ASN A 108 -7.79 11.30 27.17
C ASN A 108 -6.93 10.62 28.24
N SER A 109 -6.14 9.61 27.87
CA SER A 109 -5.23 8.93 28.81
C SER A 109 -4.14 9.85 29.33
N MET A 110 -3.68 10.82 28.52
CA MET A 110 -2.68 11.81 28.92
C MET A 110 -3.28 12.92 29.80
N CYS A 111 -4.57 13.23 29.61
CA CYS A 111 -5.30 14.17 30.47
C CYS A 111 -5.62 13.59 31.87
N ASN A 112 -5.72 12.27 32.00
CA ASN A 112 -6.23 11.60 33.20
C ASN A 112 -5.16 10.90 34.08
N THR A 113 -3.87 11.00 33.76
CA THR A 113 -2.80 10.44 34.62
C THR A 113 -2.67 11.24 35.94
N PRO A 114 -2.90 10.62 37.12
CA PRO A 114 -2.65 11.29 38.40
C PRO A 114 -1.16 11.56 38.58
N ILE A 115 -0.82 12.76 39.05
CA ILE A 115 0.54 13.14 39.42
C ILE A 115 0.96 12.27 40.63
N PRO A 116 2.06 11.51 40.58
CA PRO A 116 2.64 10.92 41.77
C PRO A 116 3.16 12.07 42.65
N THR A 117 2.53 12.31 43.79
CA THR A 117 3.06 13.20 44.81
C THR A 117 4.42 12.63 45.28
N GLN A 118 5.50 13.31 44.92
CA GLN A 118 6.81 13.05 45.53
C GLN A 118 6.67 13.24 47.04
N LYS A 119 6.94 12.19 47.82
CA LYS A 119 7.21 12.32 49.25
C LYS A 119 8.43 13.23 49.38
N MET A 120 8.22 14.46 49.85
CA MET A 120 9.31 15.30 50.33
C MET A 120 9.95 14.59 51.53
N SER A 121 11.18 14.13 51.37
CA SER A 121 12.03 13.80 52.52
C SER A 121 12.33 15.11 53.25
N ALA A 122 12.06 15.12 54.55
CA ALA A 122 12.41 16.20 55.45
C ALA A 122 13.95 16.31 55.57
N SER A 123 14.54 17.13 54.71
CA SER A 123 15.82 17.78 54.97
C SER A 123 15.84 19.05 54.12
N ASN A 124 16.31 20.16 54.69
CA ASN A 124 16.41 21.50 54.11
C ASN A 124 15.28 22.48 54.52
N ALA A 125 14.71 22.29 55.70
CA ALA A 125 13.83 23.30 56.33
C ALA A 125 14.59 24.47 56.99
N GLU A 126 15.93 24.51 56.95
CA GLU A 126 16.71 25.52 57.71
C GLU A 126 17.41 26.58 56.85
N GLU A 127 17.36 26.52 55.52
CA GLU A 127 18.19 27.43 54.68
C GLU A 127 17.42 28.56 53.97
N ARG A 128 16.15 28.83 54.31
CA ARG A 128 15.38 29.95 53.75
C ARG A 128 14.62 30.79 54.77
N ALA A 129 15.19 30.93 55.98
CA ALA A 129 14.67 31.84 57.01
C ALA A 129 15.34 33.23 57.04
N ILE A 130 16.13 33.60 56.03
CA ILE A 130 16.77 34.92 55.97
C ILE A 130 16.48 35.53 54.61
N LEU A 131 15.90 36.75 54.63
CA LEU A 131 15.40 37.56 53.51
C LEU A 131 13.98 37.25 53.04
N ASN A 132 12.99 37.70 53.82
CA ASN A 132 12.01 38.72 53.36
C ASN A 132 10.98 39.02 54.47
N LEU A 133 11.35 39.95 55.35
CA LEU A 133 10.38 40.69 56.14
C LEU A 133 9.81 41.82 55.28
N GLY A 134 8.49 41.80 55.08
CA GLY A 134 7.68 43.01 54.88
C GLY A 134 7.43 43.47 53.44
N ARG A 135 6.37 42.94 52.83
CA ARG A 135 5.25 43.74 52.27
C ARG A 135 4.19 42.81 51.67
N ASN A 136 3.02 42.83 52.30
CA ASN A 136 1.79 42.24 51.77
C ASN A 136 1.31 43.05 50.56
N ASN A 137 1.01 42.39 49.44
CA ASN A 137 -0.25 42.52 48.71
C ASN A 137 -0.35 41.50 47.56
N SER A 138 -1.41 40.70 47.65
CA SER A 138 -2.19 40.04 46.59
C SER A 138 -1.50 39.17 45.51
N SER A 139 -2.08 37.97 45.38
CA SER A 139 -1.86 36.90 44.38
C SER A 139 -0.73 35.91 44.68
N ASP A 140 -1.04 34.96 45.57
CA ASP A 140 -0.43 33.64 45.57
C ASP A 140 -0.65 32.97 44.19
N ARG A 141 0.34 33.09 43.31
CA ARG A 141 0.62 32.08 42.29
C ARG A 141 1.96 31.46 42.64
N LEU A 142 1.90 30.30 43.30
CA LEU A 142 3.01 29.34 43.31
C LEU A 142 3.52 29.16 41.87
N PRO A 143 4.84 29.11 41.62
CA PRO A 143 5.35 28.82 40.30
C PRO A 143 4.87 27.42 39.90
N LEU A 144 4.07 27.33 38.84
CA LEU A 144 3.70 26.04 38.26
C LEU A 144 5.00 25.31 37.90
N PRO A 145 5.20 24.06 38.37
CA PRO A 145 6.38 23.30 37.99
C PRO A 145 6.35 23.07 36.48
N MET A 146 7.48 23.39 35.82
CA MET A 146 7.67 23.21 34.39
C MET A 146 7.35 21.76 33.98
N ARG A 147 6.43 21.61 33.01
CA ARG A 147 6.17 20.33 32.33
C ARG A 147 7.45 19.91 31.57
N PRO A 148 7.79 18.61 31.50
CA PRO A 148 8.84 18.15 30.61
C PRO A 148 8.39 18.41 29.17
N HIS A 149 9.18 19.21 28.43
CA HIS A 149 8.86 19.72 27.09
C HIS A 149 8.39 18.64 26.07
N GLY A 150 8.78 17.38 26.24
CA GLY A 150 8.39 16.29 25.32
C GLY A 150 6.93 15.80 25.40
N ASN A 151 6.20 16.06 26.50
CA ASN A 151 4.79 15.62 26.61
C ASN A 151 3.79 16.61 25.98
N LEU A 152 4.15 17.90 25.90
CA LEU A 152 3.27 18.93 25.34
C LEU A 152 3.31 18.92 23.81
N GLU A 153 4.50 18.75 23.22
CA GLU A 153 4.65 18.65 21.76
C GLU A 153 3.92 17.43 21.20
N TYR A 154 4.10 16.26 21.83
CA TYR A 154 3.38 15.04 21.44
C TYR A 154 1.86 15.16 21.62
N PHE A 155 1.40 15.82 22.68
CA PHE A 155 -0.03 16.10 22.88
C PHE A 155 -0.59 16.99 21.76
N ASN A 156 0.10 18.08 21.44
CA ASN A 156 -0.27 18.98 20.33
C ASN A 156 -0.26 18.25 18.97
N ASP A 157 0.65 17.29 18.76
CA ASP A 157 0.69 16.45 17.56
C ASP A 157 -0.54 15.55 17.45
N LEU A 158 -0.96 14.94 18.57
CA LEU A 158 -2.16 14.12 18.60
C LEU A 158 -3.42 14.96 18.34
N GLU A 159 -3.51 16.18 18.86
CA GLU A 159 -4.61 17.11 18.57
C GLU A 159 -4.65 17.51 17.09
N ARG A 160 -3.50 17.87 16.50
CA ARG A 160 -3.39 18.15 15.06
C ARG A 160 -3.77 16.95 14.20
N LYS A 161 -3.36 15.75 14.60
CA LYS A 161 -3.76 14.49 13.95
C LYS A 161 -5.28 14.29 14.03
N LEU A 162 -5.87 14.48 15.20
CA LEU A 162 -7.32 14.36 15.40
C LEU A 162 -8.10 15.34 14.52
N GLU A 163 -7.65 16.59 14.44
CA GLU A 163 -8.23 17.62 13.56
C GLU A 163 -8.18 17.21 12.08
N ARG A 164 -7.03 16.72 11.60
CA ARG A 164 -6.88 16.22 10.22
C ARG A 164 -7.81 15.05 9.93
N LEU A 165 -7.92 14.09 10.86
CA LEU A 165 -8.81 12.93 10.70
C LEU A 165 -10.28 13.38 10.65
N ASN A 166 -10.69 14.31 11.50
CA ASN A 166 -12.04 14.89 11.50
C ASN A 166 -12.36 15.63 10.19
N ASN A 167 -11.42 16.44 9.69
CA ASN A 167 -11.56 17.11 8.40
C ASN A 167 -11.68 16.11 7.25
N THR A 168 -10.87 15.05 7.27
CA THR A 168 -10.93 13.97 6.26
C THR A 168 -12.27 13.25 6.30
N ILE A 169 -12.81 12.94 7.48
CA ILE A 169 -14.16 12.35 7.62
C ILE A 169 -15.23 13.28 7.07
N LYS A 170 -15.15 14.58 7.35
CA LYS A 170 -16.12 15.56 6.85
C LYS A 170 -16.16 15.54 5.32
N LEU A 171 -14.99 15.53 4.66
CA LEU A 171 -14.87 15.43 3.21
C LEU A 171 -15.42 14.10 2.68
N LEU A 172 -15.08 12.97 3.32
CA LEU A 172 -15.58 11.65 2.91
C LEU A 172 -17.09 11.53 3.05
N LYS A 173 -17.68 12.07 4.12
CA LYS A 173 -19.14 12.12 4.32
C LYS A 173 -19.83 12.97 3.24
N ALA A 174 -19.24 14.11 2.88
CA ALA A 174 -19.74 14.92 1.77
C ALA A 174 -19.66 14.17 0.43
N CYS A 175 -18.54 13.49 0.17
CA CYS A 175 -18.39 12.64 -1.01
C CYS A 175 -19.41 11.49 -1.04
N LYS A 176 -19.66 10.83 0.10
CA LYS A 176 -20.68 9.79 0.23
C LYS A 176 -22.07 10.34 -0.12
N ALA A 177 -22.44 11.51 0.39
CA ALA A 177 -23.71 12.14 0.06
C ALA A 177 -23.86 12.41 -1.45
N ASN A 178 -22.78 12.86 -2.10
CA ASN A 178 -22.76 13.08 -3.56
C ASN A 178 -22.94 11.77 -4.34
N TRP A 179 -22.29 10.68 -3.90
CA TRP A 179 -22.45 9.37 -4.51
C TRP A 179 -23.86 8.81 -4.31
N THR A 180 -24.42 8.89 -3.11
CA THR A 180 -25.80 8.47 -2.81
C THR A 180 -26.81 9.24 -3.67
N SER A 181 -26.66 10.55 -3.77
CA SER A 181 -27.52 11.37 -4.65
C SER A 181 -27.39 10.98 -6.12
N SER A 182 -26.16 10.69 -6.59
CA SER A 182 -25.93 10.22 -7.96
C SER A 182 -26.56 8.85 -8.22
N ASN A 183 -26.50 7.94 -7.23
CA ASN A 183 -27.12 6.61 -7.31
C ASN A 183 -28.64 6.71 -7.45
N ASN A 184 -29.27 7.52 -6.60
CA ASN A 184 -30.71 7.77 -6.66
C ASN A 184 -31.14 8.33 -8.02
N LYS A 185 -30.33 9.22 -8.60
CA LYS A 185 -30.61 9.81 -9.91
C LYS A 185 -30.53 8.78 -11.05
N ILE A 186 -29.55 7.87 -11.00
CA ILE A 186 -29.48 6.75 -11.96
C ILE A 186 -30.68 5.82 -11.78
N ASP A 187 -31.11 5.55 -10.55
CA ASP A 187 -32.31 4.75 -10.28
C ASP A 187 -33.58 5.41 -10.82
N GLU A 188 -33.70 6.74 -10.76
CA GLU A 188 -34.78 7.48 -11.43
C GLU A 188 -34.76 7.25 -12.95
N TYR A 189 -33.58 7.34 -13.58
CA TYR A 189 -33.44 7.13 -15.01
C TYR A 189 -33.80 5.70 -15.43
N LEU A 190 -33.34 4.69 -14.68
CA LEU A 190 -33.63 3.28 -14.95
C LEU A 190 -35.11 2.90 -14.72
N LYS A 191 -35.89 3.75 -14.03
CA LYS A 191 -37.34 3.56 -13.82
C LYS A 191 -38.21 4.16 -14.93
N LEU A 192 -37.61 4.86 -15.90
CA LEU A 192 -38.33 5.46 -17.02
C LEU A 192 -39.03 4.41 -17.90
N GLU A 193 -40.12 4.84 -18.56
CA GLU A 193 -41.01 3.97 -19.34
C GLU A 193 -40.26 3.23 -20.46
N ILE A 194 -39.29 3.90 -21.09
CA ILE A 194 -38.45 3.32 -22.15
C ILE A 194 -37.65 2.09 -21.73
N PHE A 195 -37.37 1.94 -20.45
CA PHE A 195 -36.60 0.82 -19.92
C PHE A 195 -37.48 -0.23 -19.23
N LYS A 196 -38.81 -0.01 -19.11
CA LYS A 196 -39.70 -0.99 -18.48
C LYS A 196 -39.82 -2.29 -19.29
N GLU A 197 -39.96 -2.18 -20.61
CA GLU A 197 -40.06 -3.33 -21.52
C GLU A 197 -38.74 -4.12 -21.59
N LEU A 198 -37.60 -3.48 -21.26
CA LEU A 198 -36.25 -4.06 -21.29
C LEU A 198 -35.92 -4.95 -20.07
N LYS A 199 -36.76 -4.94 -19.02
CA LYS A 199 -36.52 -5.68 -17.77
C LYS A 199 -36.65 -7.20 -17.92
N MET A 200 -37.13 -7.68 -19.07
CA MET A 200 -37.44 -9.09 -19.32
C MET A 200 -36.39 -9.83 -20.18
N THR A 201 -35.43 -9.12 -20.79
CA THR A 201 -34.49 -9.68 -21.78
C THR A 201 -33.01 -9.65 -21.39
N GLN A 202 -32.64 -9.10 -20.22
CA GLN A 202 -31.23 -8.93 -19.83
C GLN A 202 -30.54 -10.24 -19.41
N LYS A 203 -29.91 -10.91 -20.39
CA LYS A 203 -28.76 -11.82 -20.13
C LYS A 203 -27.51 -11.51 -20.94
N ARG A 204 -27.52 -10.56 -21.88
CA ARG A 204 -26.35 -10.21 -22.69
C ARG A 204 -26.11 -8.70 -22.72
N ARG A 205 -24.88 -8.28 -22.41
CA ARG A 205 -24.40 -6.91 -22.65
C ARG A 205 -24.33 -6.66 -24.15
N GLU A 206 -24.80 -5.49 -24.57
CA GLU A 206 -24.72 -5.06 -25.97
C GLU A 206 -23.35 -4.41 -26.25
N LYS A 207 -22.65 -4.85 -27.30
CA LYS A 207 -21.37 -4.23 -27.73
C LYS A 207 -21.63 -2.81 -28.22
N TRP A 208 -20.74 -1.86 -27.95
CA TRP A 208 -20.85 -0.48 -28.45
C TRP A 208 -20.76 -0.41 -29.99
N ARG A 209 -21.86 -0.04 -30.65
CA ARG A 209 -21.94 0.11 -32.11
C ARG A 209 -22.66 1.41 -32.46
N ALA A 210 -22.12 2.15 -33.42
CA ALA A 210 -22.82 3.28 -34.00
C ALA A 210 -23.88 2.76 -34.98
N THR A 211 -25.15 3.09 -34.72
CA THR A 211 -26.29 2.76 -35.58
C THR A 211 -26.77 4.00 -36.31
N GLN A 212 -27.66 3.82 -37.29
CA GLN A 212 -28.25 4.95 -38.02
C GLN A 212 -28.99 5.91 -37.08
N VAL A 213 -29.64 5.40 -36.04
CA VAL A 213 -30.30 6.22 -35.03
C VAL A 213 -29.27 7.05 -34.25
N PHE A 214 -28.16 6.46 -33.81
CA PHE A 214 -27.10 7.21 -33.12
C PHE A 214 -26.37 8.24 -34.01
N LEU A 215 -26.34 8.02 -35.32
CA LEU A 215 -25.70 8.93 -36.28
C LEU A 215 -26.61 10.10 -36.68
N HIS A 216 -27.91 9.85 -36.84
CA HIS A 216 -28.84 10.81 -37.44
C HIS A 216 -29.80 11.48 -36.45
N ASP A 217 -30.15 10.83 -35.34
CA ASP A 217 -30.94 11.47 -34.29
C ASP A 217 -30.04 12.27 -33.35
N LEU A 218 -30.29 13.59 -33.28
CA LEU A 218 -29.47 14.51 -32.49
C LEU A 218 -29.46 14.21 -31.00
N THR A 219 -30.56 13.70 -30.44
CA THR A 219 -30.71 13.43 -29.01
C THR A 219 -30.01 12.12 -28.65
N TYR A 220 -30.29 11.05 -29.39
CA TYR A 220 -29.63 9.76 -29.26
C TYR A 220 -28.12 9.88 -29.50
N GLY A 221 -27.69 10.56 -30.57
CA GLY A 221 -26.28 10.72 -30.90
C GLY A 221 -25.50 11.58 -29.89
N LYS A 222 -26.12 12.59 -29.28
CA LYS A 222 -25.50 13.36 -28.18
C LYS A 222 -25.40 12.52 -26.91
N LEU A 223 -26.45 11.77 -26.55
CA LEU A 223 -26.42 10.91 -25.37
C LEU A 223 -25.39 9.79 -25.53
N TYR A 224 -25.39 9.12 -26.68
CA TYR A 224 -24.43 8.07 -27.03
C TYR A 224 -22.99 8.53 -26.81
N ARG A 225 -22.60 9.67 -27.38
CA ARG A 225 -21.23 10.20 -27.22
C ARG A 225 -20.91 10.54 -25.77
N LYS A 226 -21.85 11.12 -25.02
CA LYS A 226 -21.64 11.44 -23.60
C LYS A 226 -21.45 10.19 -22.76
N LEU A 227 -22.29 9.17 -22.96
CA LEU A 227 -22.19 7.89 -22.25
C LEU A 227 -20.90 7.16 -22.64
N LYS A 228 -20.60 7.06 -23.94
CA LYS A 228 -19.39 6.44 -24.45
C LYS A 228 -18.14 7.10 -23.89
N ASN A 229 -18.02 8.42 -24.00
CA ASN A 229 -16.90 9.16 -23.45
C ASN A 229 -16.79 8.98 -21.93
N PHE A 230 -17.92 8.99 -21.21
CA PHE A 230 -17.89 8.74 -19.77
C PHE A 230 -17.40 7.33 -19.44
N CYS A 231 -17.88 6.30 -20.13
CA CYS A 231 -17.46 4.90 -19.93
C CYS A 231 -15.99 4.68 -20.32
N GLU A 232 -15.51 5.33 -21.38
CA GLU A 232 -14.11 5.35 -21.81
C GLU A 232 -13.22 6.08 -20.80
N ASP A 233 -13.63 7.26 -20.33
CA ASP A 233 -12.87 8.09 -19.36
C ASP A 233 -12.86 7.48 -17.95
N SER A 234 -13.95 6.82 -17.56
CA SER A 234 -14.09 6.14 -16.25
C SER A 234 -13.47 4.75 -16.24
N ASN A 235 -12.88 4.29 -17.36
CA ASN A 235 -12.32 2.95 -17.55
C ASN A 235 -13.31 1.82 -17.21
N TYR A 236 -14.61 2.03 -17.41
CA TYR A 236 -15.62 0.99 -17.14
C TYR A 236 -15.78 0.00 -18.31
N ASN A 237 -15.06 0.18 -19.41
CA ASN A 237 -14.90 -0.85 -20.44
C ASN A 237 -13.99 -2.00 -19.97
N LEU A 238 -14.38 -2.67 -18.88
CA LEU A 238 -14.02 -4.06 -18.62
C LEU A 238 -14.93 -5.02 -19.43
N SER A 239 -16.03 -4.51 -20.01
CA SER A 239 -16.98 -5.29 -20.83
C SER A 239 -16.47 -5.68 -22.21
N ASP A 240 -15.55 -4.89 -22.77
CA ASP A 240 -14.98 -5.12 -24.11
C ASP A 240 -13.71 -6.00 -24.05
N ILE A 241 -13.32 -6.48 -22.86
CA ILE A 241 -12.55 -7.71 -22.76
C ILE A 241 -13.55 -8.81 -23.10
N GLU A 242 -13.57 -9.19 -24.36
CA GLU A 242 -14.40 -10.24 -24.89
C GLU A 242 -14.42 -11.47 -23.96
N GLU A 243 -15.61 -12.06 -23.77
CA GLU A 243 -15.73 -13.47 -23.37
C GLU A 243 -15.00 -14.40 -24.35
N GLU A 244 -14.58 -13.89 -25.52
CA GLU A 244 -13.52 -14.48 -26.35
C GLU A 244 -12.16 -14.04 -25.79
N GLN A 245 -11.59 -14.85 -24.89
CA GLN A 245 -10.25 -14.74 -24.28
C GLN A 245 -10.13 -14.16 -22.86
N LEU A 246 -11.17 -14.24 -22.03
CA LEU A 246 -10.92 -14.73 -20.65
C LEU A 246 -10.61 -16.23 -20.74
N ASN A 247 -9.50 -16.58 -21.39
CA ASN A 247 -8.73 -17.74 -20.94
C ASN A 247 -8.61 -17.52 -19.44
N ILE A 248 -9.16 -18.44 -18.64
CA ILE A 248 -8.99 -18.43 -17.19
C ILE A 248 -7.48 -18.41 -16.99
N LYS A 249 -6.93 -17.20 -16.82
CA LYS A 249 -5.56 -16.98 -16.45
C LYS A 249 -5.39 -17.77 -15.17
N GLU A 250 -4.37 -18.62 -15.11
CA GLU A 250 -4.13 -19.41 -13.91
C GLU A 250 -4.08 -18.46 -12.71
N VAL A 251 -4.50 -18.90 -11.52
CA VAL A 251 -4.55 -18.03 -10.33
C VAL A 251 -3.22 -17.27 -10.10
N TYR A 252 -2.11 -17.87 -10.54
CA TYR A 252 -0.77 -17.26 -10.60
C TYR A 252 -0.72 -15.98 -11.45
N ASP A 253 -1.22 -15.99 -12.67
CA ASP A 253 -1.24 -14.83 -13.57
C ASP A 253 -2.09 -13.68 -12.99
N ILE A 254 -3.23 -14.02 -12.35
CA ILE A 254 -4.09 -13.02 -11.69
C ILE A 254 -3.34 -12.39 -10.52
N PHE A 255 -2.66 -13.22 -9.72
CA PHE A 255 -1.85 -12.77 -8.60
C PHE A 255 -0.70 -11.86 -9.05
N GLU A 256 -0.01 -12.21 -10.12
CA GLU A 256 1.06 -11.39 -10.73
C GLU A 256 0.56 -10.02 -11.21
N ILE A 257 -0.54 -9.99 -11.96
CA ILE A 257 -1.12 -8.75 -12.48
C ILE A 257 -1.58 -7.87 -11.31
N TRP A 258 -2.22 -8.47 -10.30
CA TRP A 258 -2.59 -7.76 -9.08
C TRP A 258 -1.37 -7.16 -8.38
N LEU A 259 -0.31 -7.94 -8.18
CA LEU A 259 0.95 -7.46 -7.57
C LEU A 259 1.55 -6.30 -8.35
N PHE A 260 1.60 -6.37 -9.68
CA PHE A 260 2.14 -5.31 -10.54
C PHE A 260 1.48 -3.96 -10.26
N PHE A 261 0.15 -3.91 -10.32
CA PHE A 261 -0.60 -2.68 -10.08
C PHE A 261 -0.64 -2.29 -8.61
N TYR A 262 -0.60 -3.26 -7.69
CA TYR A 262 -0.59 -2.98 -6.26
C TYR A 262 0.74 -2.36 -5.81
N MET A 263 1.88 -2.86 -6.31
CA MET A 263 3.20 -2.23 -6.11
C MET A 263 3.21 -0.80 -6.66
N ALA A 264 2.70 -0.58 -7.88
CA ALA A 264 2.58 0.75 -8.47
C ALA A 264 1.72 1.69 -7.60
N LYS A 265 0.59 1.19 -7.07
CA LYS A 265 -0.27 1.94 -6.15
C LYS A 265 0.47 2.34 -4.87
N ILE A 266 1.21 1.42 -4.24
CA ILE A 266 1.97 1.69 -3.01
C ILE A 266 3.04 2.75 -3.26
N LEU A 267 3.80 2.63 -4.35
CA LEU A 267 4.82 3.61 -4.74
C LEU A 267 4.24 5.03 -4.82
N ILE A 268 3.07 5.18 -5.45
CA ILE A 268 2.43 6.49 -5.66
C ILE A 268 1.78 7.01 -4.36
N GLN A 269 0.96 6.19 -3.71
CA GLN A 269 0.08 6.64 -2.64
C GLN A 269 0.78 6.68 -1.28
N GLU A 270 1.77 5.82 -1.06
CA GLU A 270 2.42 5.67 0.23
C GLU A 270 3.85 6.21 0.19
N GLN A 271 4.63 5.96 -0.86
CA GLN A 271 6.05 6.35 -0.93
C GLN A 271 6.33 7.62 -1.75
N GLY A 272 5.30 8.33 -2.24
CA GLY A 272 5.45 9.65 -2.86
C GLY A 272 6.07 9.66 -4.28
N TRP A 273 6.15 8.52 -4.96
CA TRP A 273 6.61 8.46 -6.35
C TRP A 273 5.58 9.10 -7.30
N LYS A 274 6.08 9.76 -8.35
CA LYS A 274 5.27 10.37 -9.40
C LYS A 274 5.44 9.63 -10.71
N ILE A 275 4.45 9.67 -11.58
CA ILE A 275 4.55 9.17 -12.96
C ILE A 275 4.77 10.37 -13.86
N GLU A 276 5.76 10.31 -14.77
CA GLU A 276 6.05 11.43 -15.68
C GLU A 276 4.92 11.67 -16.69
N ASP A 277 4.30 10.59 -17.16
CA ASP A 277 3.13 10.68 -18.03
C ASP A 277 1.89 10.97 -17.17
N ASN A 278 1.46 12.24 -17.12
CA ASN A 278 0.22 12.70 -16.47
C ASN A 278 -1.08 12.02 -17.00
N ARG A 279 -0.95 11.04 -17.90
CA ARG A 279 -2.03 10.21 -18.42
C ARG A 279 -2.35 9.09 -17.43
N ASN A 280 -3.64 8.76 -17.35
CA ASN A 280 -4.15 7.67 -16.52
C ASN A 280 -3.43 6.35 -16.87
N ILE A 281 -2.80 5.68 -15.88
CA ILE A 281 -2.12 4.37 -16.04
C ILE A 281 -3.00 3.39 -16.82
N ILE A 282 -4.30 3.39 -16.54
CA ILE A 282 -5.26 2.48 -17.17
C ILE A 282 -5.41 2.78 -18.66
N LYS A 283 -5.36 4.06 -19.07
CA LYS A 283 -5.35 4.44 -20.49
C LYS A 283 -4.10 3.93 -21.20
N ASN A 284 -2.95 3.99 -20.53
CA ASN A 284 -1.69 3.47 -21.06
C ASN A 284 -1.72 1.94 -21.17
N VAL A 285 -2.29 1.26 -20.17
CA VAL A 285 -2.54 -0.19 -20.20
C VAL A 285 -3.45 -0.57 -21.38
N ASN A 286 -4.59 0.09 -21.54
CA ASN A 286 -5.54 -0.20 -22.62
C ASN A 286 -4.89 0.03 -24.00
N LYS A 287 -4.17 1.14 -24.17
CA LYS A 287 -3.43 1.42 -25.41
C LYS A 287 -2.37 0.35 -25.68
N TYR A 288 -1.67 -0.11 -24.66
CA TYR A 288 -0.66 -1.17 -24.78
C TYR A 288 -1.29 -2.51 -25.13
N LEU A 289 -2.39 -2.89 -24.47
CA LEU A 289 -3.13 -4.13 -24.73
C LEU A 289 -3.72 -4.17 -26.14
N ILE A 290 -4.31 -3.06 -26.61
CA ILE A 290 -4.84 -2.97 -27.98
C ILE A 290 -3.72 -3.23 -29.00
N LYS A 291 -2.53 -2.64 -28.77
CA LYS A 291 -1.37 -2.76 -29.67
C LYS A 291 -0.70 -4.14 -29.60
N ASN A 292 -0.44 -4.65 -28.40
CA ASN A 292 0.44 -5.80 -28.18
C ASN A 292 -0.30 -7.09 -27.83
N LYS A 293 -1.62 -7.04 -27.58
CA LYS A 293 -2.48 -8.16 -27.17
C LYS A 293 -2.13 -8.83 -25.83
N THR A 294 -1.00 -8.46 -25.22
CA THR A 294 -0.53 -8.91 -23.90
C THR A 294 -0.01 -7.74 -23.07
N LEU A 295 0.12 -7.92 -21.75
CA LEU A 295 0.82 -6.99 -20.86
C LEU A 295 2.32 -7.24 -20.79
N TYR A 296 2.85 -8.30 -21.42
CA TYR A 296 4.27 -8.59 -21.38
C TYR A 296 5.09 -7.43 -21.94
N GLY A 297 6.10 -7.01 -21.19
CA GLY A 297 6.92 -5.84 -21.49
C GLY A 297 6.29 -4.49 -21.15
N PHE A 298 5.04 -4.45 -20.65
CA PHE A 298 4.44 -3.19 -20.21
C PHE A 298 5.23 -2.59 -19.05
N SER A 299 5.52 -1.29 -19.15
CA SER A 299 6.35 -0.58 -18.18
C SER A 299 5.63 0.64 -17.62
N ILE A 300 5.86 0.92 -16.34
CA ILE A 300 5.46 2.18 -15.70
C ILE A 300 6.73 2.90 -15.26
N GLU A 301 6.84 4.16 -15.64
CA GLU A 301 7.97 5.02 -15.32
C GLU A 301 7.61 5.94 -14.16
N PHE A 302 8.47 5.94 -13.15
CA PHE A 302 8.30 6.68 -11.92
C PHE A 302 9.48 7.61 -11.68
N THR A 303 9.21 8.72 -11.01
CA THR A 303 10.20 9.68 -10.55
C THR A 303 10.00 10.00 -9.08
N HIS A 304 11.09 10.14 -8.36
CA HIS A 304 11.08 10.59 -6.97
C HIS A 304 12.16 11.65 -6.76
N LYS A 305 11.84 12.70 -6.00
CA LYS A 305 12.82 13.75 -5.66
C LYS A 305 13.76 13.26 -4.56
N LEU A 306 15.03 13.62 -4.63
CA LEU A 306 15.98 13.38 -3.53
C LEU A 306 16.10 14.62 -2.64
N ALA A 307 16.63 14.44 -1.44
CA ALA A 307 17.01 15.56 -0.59
C ALA A 307 18.12 16.39 -1.28
N HIS A 308 17.97 17.71 -1.32
CA HIS A 308 19.04 18.61 -1.78
C HIS A 308 20.23 18.49 -0.84
N ARG A 309 21.41 18.17 -1.35
CA ARG A 309 22.65 18.15 -0.56
C ARG A 309 23.47 19.44 -0.66
N ASP A 310 23.29 20.28 -1.69
CA ASP A 310 24.00 21.56 -1.84
C ASP A 310 23.15 22.60 -2.59
N ALA A 311 23.36 23.89 -2.28
CA ALA A 311 22.59 25.02 -2.82
C ALA A 311 22.99 25.46 -4.25
N ASP A 312 24.12 24.95 -4.77
CA ASP A 312 24.80 25.56 -5.92
C ASP A 312 24.75 24.75 -7.24
N THR A 313 24.01 23.64 -7.30
CA THR A 313 23.79 22.90 -8.56
C THR A 313 22.30 22.75 -8.87
N ILE A 314 21.88 23.35 -9.98
CA ILE A 314 20.50 23.44 -10.49
C ILE A 314 20.04 22.12 -11.17
N GLU A 315 20.81 21.02 -11.07
CA GLU A 315 20.29 19.72 -11.51
C GLU A 315 19.32 19.17 -10.45
N GLU A 316 18.04 19.07 -10.81
CA GLU A 316 17.01 18.44 -9.99
C GLU A 316 17.42 16.99 -9.64
N ASN A 317 17.99 16.83 -8.44
CA ASN A 317 18.44 15.55 -7.90
C ASN A 317 17.23 14.61 -7.76
N ARG A 318 17.11 13.63 -8.67
CA ARG A 318 15.95 12.75 -8.78
C ARG A 318 16.38 11.30 -8.97
N VAL A 319 15.47 10.39 -8.66
CA VAL A 319 15.57 8.97 -8.97
C VAL A 319 14.49 8.65 -9.99
N ASN A 320 14.89 8.07 -11.10
CA ASN A 320 13.99 7.52 -12.08
C ASN A 320 13.93 6.01 -11.88
N MET A 321 12.74 5.43 -11.89
CA MET A 321 12.54 4.01 -11.73
C MET A 321 11.55 3.51 -12.77
N GLN A 322 11.92 2.46 -13.50
CA GLN A 322 11.03 1.77 -14.42
C GLN A 322 10.64 0.41 -13.81
N LEU A 323 9.34 0.16 -13.71
CA LEU A 323 8.77 -1.14 -13.33
C LEU A 323 8.19 -1.82 -14.56
N VAL A 324 8.76 -2.96 -14.95
CA VAL A 324 8.40 -3.70 -16.17
C VAL A 324 7.78 -5.05 -15.82
N TYR A 325 6.62 -5.37 -16.39
CA TYR A 325 5.94 -6.65 -16.23
C TYR A 325 6.44 -7.67 -17.26
N ASN A 326 6.83 -8.86 -16.81
CA ASN A 326 7.14 -10.01 -17.66
C ASN A 326 8.15 -9.69 -18.79
N LYS A 327 9.22 -8.95 -18.47
CA LYS A 327 10.28 -8.59 -19.42
C LYS A 327 10.99 -9.87 -19.87
N THR A 328 11.07 -10.11 -21.18
CA THR A 328 11.86 -11.23 -21.71
C THR A 328 13.32 -10.82 -21.84
N ILE A 329 14.20 -11.51 -21.12
CA ILE A 329 15.65 -11.36 -21.17
C ILE A 329 16.21 -12.50 -22.01
N LYS A 330 16.88 -12.17 -23.10
CA LYS A 330 17.48 -13.16 -24.00
C LYS A 330 18.90 -13.46 -23.55
N LEU A 331 19.18 -14.71 -23.21
CA LEU A 331 20.53 -15.21 -22.95
C LEU A 331 20.91 -16.23 -24.01
N GLU A 332 22.20 -16.48 -24.18
CA GLU A 332 22.71 -17.55 -25.05
C GLU A 332 22.16 -18.92 -24.63
N THR A 333 21.98 -19.14 -23.33
CA THR A 333 21.44 -20.38 -22.75
C THR A 333 19.91 -20.49 -22.77
N GLY A 334 19.22 -19.53 -23.39
CA GLY A 334 17.76 -19.45 -23.45
C GLY A 334 17.18 -18.18 -22.83
N ASN A 335 15.86 -18.09 -22.80
CA ASN A 335 15.16 -16.89 -22.33
C ASN A 335 14.84 -17.00 -20.83
N LEU A 336 15.08 -15.91 -20.11
CA LEU A 336 14.53 -15.69 -18.77
C LEU A 336 13.40 -14.68 -18.83
N ARG A 337 12.41 -14.86 -17.95
CA ARG A 337 11.28 -13.95 -17.84
C ARG A 337 10.91 -13.79 -16.36
N PRO A 338 11.57 -12.85 -15.66
CA PRO A 338 11.11 -12.44 -14.34
C PRO A 338 9.74 -11.75 -14.44
N ASP A 339 8.86 -12.03 -13.48
CA ASP A 339 7.52 -11.45 -13.46
C ASP A 339 7.59 -9.93 -13.34
N PHE A 340 8.54 -9.42 -12.56
CA PHE A 340 8.78 -7.98 -12.42
C PHE A 340 10.27 -7.64 -12.54
N THR A 341 10.57 -6.60 -13.31
CA THR A 341 11.91 -6.00 -13.39
C THR A 341 11.83 -4.55 -12.94
N PHE A 342 12.62 -4.21 -11.93
CA PHE A 342 12.82 -2.85 -11.46
C PHE A 342 14.16 -2.33 -11.98
N ILE A 343 14.13 -1.22 -12.71
CA ILE A 343 15.32 -0.53 -13.23
C ILE A 343 15.37 0.83 -12.57
N PHE A 344 16.28 1.01 -11.62
CA PHE A 344 16.51 2.29 -10.96
C PHE A 344 17.67 3.00 -11.64
N ASN A 345 17.52 4.29 -11.90
CA ASN A 345 18.59 5.19 -12.28
C ASN A 345 18.63 6.34 -11.28
N CYS A 346 19.69 6.37 -10.48
CA CYS A 346 19.96 7.41 -9.50
C CYS A 346 21.37 7.92 -9.72
N LYS A 347 21.53 9.25 -9.90
CA LYS A 347 22.84 9.90 -10.11
C LYS A 347 23.67 9.25 -11.23
N ASN A 348 23.02 8.95 -12.36
CA ASN A 348 23.59 8.27 -13.53
C ASN A 348 24.10 6.84 -13.28
N VAL A 349 23.74 6.24 -12.14
CA VAL A 349 24.02 4.83 -11.84
C VAL A 349 22.74 4.04 -12.00
N GLU A 350 22.72 3.16 -13.00
CA GLU A 350 21.62 2.23 -13.22
C GLU A 350 21.83 0.92 -12.44
N LYS A 351 20.80 0.43 -11.76
CA LYS A 351 20.79 -0.88 -11.09
C LYS A 351 19.47 -1.59 -11.35
N ARG A 352 19.56 -2.88 -11.64
CA ARG A 352 18.40 -3.74 -11.90
C ARG A 352 18.15 -4.72 -10.78
N PHE A 353 16.89 -4.82 -10.39
CA PHE A 353 16.39 -5.74 -9.39
C PHE A 353 15.27 -6.59 -9.99
N TYR A 354 15.33 -7.89 -9.76
CA TYR A 354 14.36 -8.83 -10.28
C TYR A 354 13.46 -9.33 -9.17
N LEU A 355 12.18 -9.48 -9.48
CA LEU A 355 11.18 -9.97 -8.55
C LEU A 355 10.33 -11.04 -9.25
N ASP A 356 10.15 -12.18 -8.59
CA ASP A 356 9.38 -13.31 -9.11
C ASP A 356 8.27 -13.64 -8.09
N ALA A 357 7.04 -13.72 -8.58
CA ALA A 357 5.84 -13.95 -7.80
C ALA A 357 5.65 -15.44 -7.50
N LYS A 358 5.28 -15.75 -6.26
CA LYS A 358 4.96 -17.10 -5.83
C LYS A 358 3.65 -17.10 -5.06
N TYR A 359 2.61 -17.64 -5.68
CA TYR A 359 1.33 -17.90 -5.03
C TYR A 359 1.37 -19.27 -4.33
N HIS A 360 2.25 -19.39 -3.33
CA HIS A 360 2.50 -20.65 -2.61
C HIS A 360 2.06 -20.54 -1.15
N ASN A 361 1.45 -21.61 -0.64
CA ASN A 361 1.18 -21.73 0.79
C ASN A 361 2.38 -22.35 1.54
N TYR A 362 3.33 -21.49 1.93
CA TYR A 362 4.51 -21.90 2.70
C TYR A 362 4.22 -22.38 4.14
N ILE A 363 3.03 -22.17 4.69
CA ILE A 363 2.69 -22.63 6.05
C ILE A 363 2.80 -24.16 6.13
N ASN A 364 2.33 -24.85 5.09
CA ASN A 364 2.32 -26.31 5.03
C ASN A 364 3.64 -26.90 4.52
N ASN A 365 4.54 -26.08 3.95
CA ASN A 365 5.81 -26.55 3.41
C ASN A 365 6.91 -25.47 3.53
N LYS A 366 7.56 -25.41 4.68
CA LYS A 366 8.67 -24.47 4.93
C LYS A 366 9.89 -24.72 4.05
N HIS A 367 10.10 -25.95 3.59
CA HIS A 367 11.20 -26.27 2.68
C HIS A 367 10.99 -25.63 1.30
N ALA A 368 9.75 -25.55 0.83
CA ALA A 368 9.42 -24.86 -0.42
C ALA A 368 9.85 -23.39 -0.39
N PHE A 369 9.71 -22.69 0.74
CA PHE A 369 10.16 -21.30 0.87
C PHE A 369 11.67 -21.13 0.66
N LEU A 370 12.48 -21.98 1.30
CA LEU A 370 13.94 -21.93 1.14
C LEU A 370 14.39 -22.37 -0.26
N ASN A 371 13.70 -23.37 -0.83
CA ASN A 371 13.96 -23.84 -2.19
C ASN A 371 13.62 -22.78 -3.23
N ASP A 372 12.52 -22.05 -3.05
CA ASP A 372 12.14 -20.95 -3.93
C ASP A 372 13.24 -19.88 -3.90
N ILE A 373 13.68 -19.41 -2.73
CA ILE A 373 14.79 -18.44 -2.62
C ILE A 373 16.05 -18.95 -3.34
N LYS A 374 16.43 -20.20 -3.09
CA LYS A 374 17.64 -20.79 -3.68
C LYS A 374 17.50 -20.94 -5.20
N ASN A 375 16.49 -21.64 -5.67
CA ASN A 375 16.38 -22.06 -7.06
C ASN A 375 15.96 -20.88 -7.96
N VAL A 376 15.09 -20.00 -7.46
CA VAL A 376 14.54 -18.88 -8.24
C VAL A 376 15.36 -17.61 -8.02
N ALA A 377 15.42 -17.09 -6.80
CA ALA A 377 16.08 -15.81 -6.56
C ALA A 377 17.59 -15.88 -6.78
N ILE A 378 18.26 -16.91 -6.26
CA ILE A 378 19.72 -17.04 -6.36
C ILE A 378 20.12 -17.65 -7.71
N GLU A 379 19.71 -18.89 -7.99
CA GLU A 379 20.23 -19.66 -9.14
C GLU A 379 19.65 -19.18 -10.47
N LYS A 380 18.32 -19.02 -10.58
CA LYS A 380 17.66 -18.69 -11.85
C LYS A 380 17.90 -17.25 -12.30
N TYR A 381 17.86 -16.26 -11.41
CA TYR A 381 17.99 -14.85 -11.80
C TYR A 381 19.30 -14.21 -11.36
N TYR A 382 19.65 -14.23 -10.07
CA TYR A 382 20.83 -13.49 -9.61
C TYR A 382 22.14 -14.00 -10.24
N LEU A 383 22.42 -15.30 -10.14
CA LEU A 383 23.67 -15.88 -10.65
C LEU A 383 23.71 -15.89 -12.18
N LYS A 384 22.62 -16.28 -12.85
CA LYS A 384 22.56 -16.32 -14.33
C LYS A 384 22.70 -14.94 -14.97
N LEU A 385 22.18 -13.89 -14.32
CA LEU A 385 22.24 -12.54 -14.88
C LEU A 385 23.48 -11.77 -14.44
N LEU A 386 24.24 -12.23 -13.44
CA LEU A 386 25.34 -11.47 -12.80
C LEU A 386 26.36 -10.88 -13.78
N ASN A 387 26.68 -11.60 -14.85
CA ASN A 387 27.70 -11.24 -15.85
C ASN A 387 27.10 -10.94 -17.23
N THR A 388 25.83 -10.51 -17.27
CA THR A 388 25.11 -10.18 -18.52
C THR A 388 24.86 -8.68 -18.62
N GLU A 389 24.45 -8.20 -19.79
CA GLU A 389 24.01 -6.80 -19.94
C GLU A 389 22.85 -6.49 -19.01
N ASP A 390 21.95 -7.45 -18.77
CA ASP A 390 20.83 -7.41 -17.81
C ASP A 390 21.27 -7.72 -16.36
N ARG A 391 22.48 -7.30 -15.96
CA ARG A 391 23.09 -7.57 -14.65
C ARG A 391 22.14 -7.40 -13.46
N ALA A 392 21.92 -8.47 -12.71
CA ALA A 392 21.18 -8.46 -11.45
C ALA A 392 22.03 -7.87 -10.32
N VAL A 393 21.60 -6.74 -9.75
CA VAL A 393 22.14 -6.24 -8.49
C VAL A 393 21.53 -6.99 -7.31
N GLY A 394 20.24 -7.31 -7.41
CA GLY A 394 19.55 -8.22 -6.52
C GLY A 394 18.36 -8.92 -7.19
N SER A 395 17.91 -10.02 -6.60
CA SER A 395 16.77 -10.82 -7.05
C SER A 395 16.00 -11.33 -5.86
N PHE A 396 14.68 -11.19 -5.86
CA PHE A 396 13.83 -11.53 -4.72
C PHE A 396 12.56 -12.24 -5.15
N ILE A 397 11.89 -12.81 -4.16
CA ILE A 397 10.58 -13.45 -4.31
C ILE A 397 9.54 -12.64 -3.58
N ILE A 398 8.37 -12.50 -4.20
CA ILE A 398 7.19 -11.88 -3.61
C ILE A 398 6.08 -12.92 -3.49
N HIS A 399 5.43 -13.00 -2.33
CA HIS A 399 4.43 -14.04 -2.06
C HIS A 399 3.30 -13.56 -1.14
N CYS A 400 2.27 -14.38 -0.98
CA CYS A 400 1.04 -14.04 -0.26
C CYS A 400 1.01 -14.47 1.23
N ASN A 401 2.16 -14.80 1.82
CA ASN A 401 2.23 -15.37 3.18
C ASN A 401 2.99 -14.49 4.18
N ASN A 402 2.29 -13.83 5.10
CA ASN A 402 2.85 -12.80 5.99
C ASN A 402 3.84 -13.27 7.08
N ASN A 403 4.04 -14.58 7.24
CA ASN A 403 4.89 -15.14 8.30
C ASN A 403 6.30 -15.50 7.80
N PHE A 404 6.60 -15.23 6.53
CA PHE A 404 7.83 -15.65 5.88
C PHE A 404 8.50 -14.45 5.23
N GLU A 405 9.62 -14.02 5.81
CA GLU A 405 10.37 -12.86 5.33
C GLU A 405 11.85 -13.14 5.47
N ASN A 406 12.62 -12.73 4.45
CA ASN A 406 14.06 -12.81 4.46
C ASN A 406 14.63 -11.79 3.46
N PHE A 407 15.05 -10.63 3.94
CA PHE A 407 15.66 -9.59 3.09
C PHE A 407 17.15 -9.84 2.77
N GLY A 408 17.67 -11.06 2.97
CA GLY A 408 19.03 -11.43 2.58
C GLY A 408 20.13 -10.86 3.48
N GLY A 409 19.81 -10.41 4.69
CA GLY A 409 20.76 -9.80 5.62
C GLY A 409 21.70 -10.77 6.35
N LYS A 410 21.53 -12.09 6.17
CA LYS A 410 22.31 -13.08 6.89
C LYS A 410 23.71 -13.22 6.29
N ALA A 411 24.74 -12.93 7.09
CA ALA A 411 26.10 -13.30 6.77
C ALA A 411 26.28 -14.82 6.90
N SER A 412 26.89 -15.46 5.91
CA SER A 412 27.27 -16.87 6.03
C SER A 412 28.52 -16.97 6.89
N LYS A 413 28.38 -17.48 8.13
CA LYS A 413 29.53 -17.71 9.03
C LYS A 413 30.57 -18.69 8.46
N LYS A 414 30.19 -19.54 7.50
CA LYS A 414 31.09 -20.50 6.85
C LYS A 414 31.81 -19.94 5.63
N ASN A 415 31.29 -18.88 5.01
CA ASN A 415 31.87 -18.22 3.82
C ASN A 415 31.49 -16.73 3.82
N ILE A 416 32.28 -15.90 4.51
CA ILE A 416 32.07 -14.44 4.61
C ILE A 416 32.01 -13.79 3.21
N ASN A 417 32.76 -14.32 2.24
CA ASN A 417 32.81 -13.83 0.86
C ASN A 417 31.60 -14.23 -0.02
N THR A 418 30.71 -15.11 0.45
CA THR A 418 29.52 -15.54 -0.31
C THR A 418 28.20 -15.13 0.36
N SER A 419 28.22 -14.21 1.33
CA SER A 419 26.98 -13.68 1.87
C SER A 419 26.18 -12.98 0.77
N PRO A 420 24.86 -13.22 0.68
CA PRO A 420 24.03 -12.50 -0.27
C PRO A 420 24.03 -10.99 -0.01
N MET A 421 24.39 -10.49 1.18
CA MET A 421 24.50 -9.04 1.49
C MET A 421 23.31 -8.22 0.97
N HIS A 422 22.09 -8.68 1.27
CA HIS A 422 20.84 -8.11 0.77
C HIS A 422 20.61 -8.19 -0.75
N ARG A 423 21.31 -9.06 -1.48
CA ARG A 423 21.11 -9.26 -2.92
C ARG A 423 20.03 -10.28 -3.23
N CYS A 424 19.80 -11.24 -2.35
CA CYS A 424 18.80 -12.28 -2.58
C CYS A 424 17.93 -12.49 -1.35
N GLY A 425 16.62 -12.65 -1.56
CA GLY A 425 15.68 -12.77 -0.46
C GLY A 425 14.25 -13.04 -0.89
N SER A 426 13.33 -12.89 0.05
CA SER A 426 11.89 -13.03 -0.14
C SER A 426 11.13 -12.15 0.85
N PHE A 427 9.97 -11.66 0.45
CA PHE A 427 9.06 -10.94 1.33
C PHE A 427 7.61 -11.10 0.89
N SER A 428 6.67 -10.88 1.82
CA SER A 428 5.26 -10.95 1.50
C SER A 428 4.70 -9.63 0.97
N LEU A 429 3.70 -9.71 0.09
CA LEU A 429 2.81 -8.60 -0.21
C LEU A 429 1.37 -9.12 -0.25
N ILE A 430 0.54 -8.61 0.67
CA ILE A 430 -0.86 -9.00 0.82
C ILE A 430 -1.73 -7.74 0.85
N PRO A 431 -3.05 -7.86 0.58
CA PRO A 431 -3.96 -6.73 0.70
C PRO A 431 -3.85 -6.05 2.06
N ASP A 432 -3.80 -4.72 2.05
CA ASP A 432 -3.74 -3.85 3.22
C ASP A 432 -2.46 -3.95 4.07
N ASN A 433 -1.45 -4.73 3.64
CA ASN A 433 -0.13 -4.75 4.25
C ASN A 433 0.99 -4.53 3.23
N SER A 434 1.37 -3.27 3.08
CA SER A 434 2.44 -2.78 2.18
C SER A 434 3.82 -2.75 2.84
N ILE A 435 3.94 -3.02 4.15
CA ILE A 435 5.13 -2.71 4.95
C ILE A 435 6.39 -3.36 4.38
N ASN A 436 6.30 -4.62 3.95
CA ASN A 436 7.44 -5.39 3.47
C ASN A 436 7.94 -4.93 2.10
N PHE A 437 7.03 -4.51 1.23
CA PHE A 437 7.39 -3.91 -0.05
C PHE A 437 8.03 -2.53 0.16
N ILE A 438 7.50 -1.72 1.08
CA ILE A 438 8.10 -0.44 1.48
C ILE A 438 9.50 -0.65 2.07
N THR A 439 9.68 -1.64 2.95
CA THR A 439 10.97 -2.04 3.52
C THR A 439 11.94 -2.49 2.44
N TRP A 440 11.47 -3.22 1.42
CA TRP A 440 12.30 -3.64 0.28
C TRP A 440 12.78 -2.45 -0.57
N ILE A 441 11.91 -1.48 -0.87
CA ILE A 441 12.29 -0.24 -1.55
C ILE A 441 13.27 0.57 -0.69
N SER A 442 13.04 0.63 0.62
CA SER A 442 13.94 1.30 1.58
C SER A 442 15.32 0.65 1.56
N LEU A 443 15.39 -0.68 1.59
CA LEU A 443 16.62 -1.44 1.41
C LEU A 443 17.33 -1.05 0.10
N ILE A 444 16.62 -1.00 -1.03
CA ILE A 444 17.24 -0.63 -2.32
C ILE A 444 17.89 0.76 -2.24
N MET A 445 17.12 1.74 -1.78
CA MET A 445 17.58 3.13 -1.77
C MET A 445 18.67 3.38 -0.73
N GLU A 446 18.53 2.83 0.47
CA GLU A 446 19.47 3.04 1.57
C GLU A 446 20.77 2.23 1.39
N TRP A 447 20.67 0.93 1.09
CA TRP A 447 21.83 0.04 1.04
C TRP A 447 22.58 0.11 -0.29
N PHE A 448 21.84 0.09 -1.41
CA PHE A 448 22.46 0.06 -2.74
C PHE A 448 22.74 1.46 -3.27
N TYR A 449 21.97 2.48 -2.93
CA TYR A 449 22.18 3.85 -3.45
C TYR A 449 22.72 4.87 -2.44
N ASP A 450 22.92 4.48 -1.17
CA ASP A 450 23.38 5.39 -0.11
C ASP A 450 22.45 6.61 0.06
N GLU A 451 21.17 6.44 -0.27
CA GLU A 451 20.13 7.45 -0.08
C GLU A 451 19.37 7.17 1.21
N TYR A 452 19.96 7.56 2.33
CA TYR A 452 19.36 7.48 3.67
C TYR A 452 18.82 8.83 4.18
N ASN A 453 18.89 9.89 3.36
CA ASN A 453 18.42 11.25 3.71
C ASN A 453 16.98 11.51 3.23
N VAL A 454 16.27 10.47 2.81
CA VAL A 454 14.87 10.52 2.37
C VAL A 454 14.09 9.54 3.24
N CYS A 455 12.89 9.90 3.65
CA CYS A 455 12.00 8.99 4.35
C CYS A 455 11.37 8.02 3.33
N TRP A 456 11.98 6.86 3.10
CA TRP A 456 11.42 5.86 2.18
C TRP A 456 10.15 5.18 2.68
N ASN A 457 9.72 5.46 3.91
CA ASN A 457 8.41 5.05 4.39
C ASN A 457 7.27 5.92 3.84
N CYS A 458 7.49 7.21 3.56
CA CYS A 458 6.43 8.12 3.11
C CYS A 458 6.79 9.05 1.93
N GLY A 459 8.03 9.01 1.45
CA GLY A 459 8.55 9.87 0.38
C GLY A 459 9.00 11.27 0.81
N ASN A 460 9.00 11.61 2.10
CA ASN A 460 9.42 12.94 2.55
C ASN A 460 10.93 13.15 2.27
N THR A 461 11.27 14.26 1.63
CA THR A 461 12.63 14.62 1.20
C THR A 461 13.39 15.49 2.21
N LYS A 462 12.76 15.87 3.33
CA LYS A 462 13.34 16.73 4.36
C LYS A 462 13.16 16.15 5.77
N PRO A 463 13.73 14.97 6.08
CA PRO A 463 13.78 14.50 7.45
C PRO A 463 14.69 15.41 8.30
N GLU A 464 14.37 15.54 9.58
CA GLU A 464 15.25 16.21 10.56
C GLU A 464 16.47 15.33 10.81
N GLU A 465 17.68 15.90 10.68
CA GLU A 465 18.93 15.21 10.93
C GLU A 465 19.57 15.69 12.26
N LYS A 466 19.97 14.74 13.10
CA LYS A 466 20.74 14.99 14.33
C LYS A 466 22.00 14.14 14.35
N GLN A 467 23.14 14.81 14.39
CA GLN A 467 24.44 14.18 14.51
C GLN A 467 24.79 13.93 15.98
N LEU A 468 25.07 12.68 16.35
CA LEU A 468 25.52 12.29 17.69
C LEU A 468 26.77 11.42 17.59
N SER A 469 27.55 11.34 18.67
CA SER A 469 28.76 10.49 18.72
C SER A 469 28.52 9.23 19.55
N THR A 470 29.13 8.12 19.14
CA THR A 470 29.25 6.93 20.01
C THR A 470 30.22 7.19 21.16
N PHE A 471 30.19 6.32 22.18
CA PHE A 471 31.20 6.32 23.24
C PHE A 471 32.64 6.25 22.71
N GLY A 472 32.84 5.60 21.56
CA GLY A 472 34.14 5.53 20.86
C GLY A 472 34.41 6.68 19.88
N GLY A 473 33.69 7.79 19.97
CA GLY A 473 33.91 9.00 19.16
C GLY A 473 33.45 8.93 17.70
N LYS A 474 32.80 7.85 17.27
CA LYS A 474 32.33 7.71 15.87
C LYS A 474 30.96 8.36 15.69
N ILE A 475 30.81 9.10 14.59
CA ILE A 475 29.58 9.82 14.26
C ILE A 475 28.44 8.84 13.90
N LYS A 476 27.24 9.14 14.38
CA LYS A 476 25.95 8.54 14.05
C LYS A 476 25.00 9.64 13.59
N TYR A 477 24.20 9.31 12.59
CA TYR A 477 23.19 10.23 12.06
C TYR A 477 21.81 9.68 12.42
N HIS A 478 21.02 10.48 13.11
CA HIS A 478 19.66 10.17 13.52
C HIS A 478 18.72 10.98 12.65
N TYR A 479 17.76 10.31 12.03
CA TYR A 479 16.81 10.94 11.13
C TYR A 479 15.40 10.74 11.68
N THR A 480 14.62 11.83 11.68
CA THR A 480 13.21 11.81 12.04
C THR A 480 12.39 12.42 10.91
N CYS A 481 11.42 11.68 10.38
CA CYS A 481 10.50 12.21 9.40
C CYS A 481 9.39 13.01 10.09
N SER A 482 9.27 14.30 9.76
CA SER A 482 8.18 15.18 10.24
C SER A 482 6.79 14.71 9.82
N ASP A 483 6.67 14.07 8.65
CA ASP A 483 5.37 13.78 8.05
C ASP A 483 4.73 12.51 8.60
N CYS A 484 5.48 11.40 8.65
CA CYS A 484 4.97 10.10 9.11
C CYS A 484 5.54 9.64 10.46
N GLY A 485 6.44 10.41 11.09
CA GLY A 485 7.05 10.08 12.36
C GLY A 485 8.04 8.91 12.32
N SER A 486 8.39 8.40 11.13
CA SER A 486 9.39 7.33 11.00
C SER A 486 10.75 7.82 11.46
N PHE A 487 11.46 6.97 12.20
CA PHE A 487 12.79 7.26 12.71
C PHE A 487 13.79 6.18 12.31
N TRP A 488 14.99 6.60 11.88
CA TRP A 488 16.07 5.69 11.55
C TRP A 488 17.44 6.27 11.90
N VAL A 489 18.41 5.38 12.12
CA VAL A 489 19.78 5.73 12.50
C VAL A 489 20.76 5.09 11.54
N LYS A 490 21.59 5.91 10.88
CA LYS A 490 22.74 5.43 10.12
C LYS A 490 23.91 5.19 11.07
N ASN A 491 24.45 3.98 11.03
CA ASN A 491 25.56 3.54 11.85
C ASN A 491 26.58 2.73 11.03
N HIS A 492 27.69 2.39 11.68
CA HIS A 492 28.77 1.56 11.14
C HIS A 492 28.92 0.25 11.93
N CYS A 493 29.60 -0.71 11.33
CA CYS A 493 30.10 -1.91 12.00
C CYS A 493 31.37 -1.56 12.80
N GLY A 494 31.50 -2.13 13.99
CA GLY A 494 32.72 -2.00 14.80
C GLY A 494 33.87 -2.89 14.32
N THR A 495 33.55 -4.01 13.67
CA THR A 495 34.52 -5.07 13.32
C THR A 495 34.99 -5.00 11.87
N CYS A 496 34.20 -4.41 10.97
CA CYS A 496 34.60 -4.22 9.57
C CYS A 496 34.28 -2.80 9.10
N ASP A 497 34.73 -2.48 7.90
CA ASP A 497 34.54 -1.23 7.16
C ASP A 497 33.08 -0.99 6.69
N CYS A 498 32.11 -1.83 7.07
CA CYS A 498 30.71 -1.61 6.73
C CYS A 498 30.17 -0.34 7.41
N ASN A 499 29.87 0.68 6.61
CA ASN A 499 29.36 2.00 7.05
C ASN A 499 27.88 2.22 6.72
N LYS A 500 27.15 1.15 6.41
CA LYS A 500 25.77 1.17 5.90
C LYS A 500 24.76 0.42 6.77
N ILE A 501 24.96 0.42 8.10
CA ILE A 501 24.00 -0.22 9.00
C ILE A 501 22.89 0.78 9.32
N ILE A 502 21.71 0.62 8.72
CA ILE A 502 20.57 1.49 8.97
C ILE A 502 19.60 0.82 9.94
N LYS A 503 19.33 1.47 11.07
CA LYS A 503 18.47 0.95 12.12
C LYS A 503 17.18 1.72 12.16
N HIS A 504 16.08 1.09 11.77
CA HIS A 504 14.74 1.67 11.91
C HIS A 504 14.23 1.56 13.35
N ASP A 505 13.12 2.20 13.69
CA ASP A 505 12.52 2.18 15.02
C ASP A 505 11.64 0.97 15.31
N LEU A 506 10.99 0.44 14.27
CA LEU A 506 10.00 -0.62 14.36
C LEU A 506 10.50 -1.92 13.72
N PRO A 507 10.27 -3.10 14.35
CA PRO A 507 10.78 -4.37 13.84
C PRO A 507 10.39 -4.69 12.39
N GLN A 508 9.17 -4.34 11.99
CA GLN A 508 8.63 -4.59 10.65
C GLN A 508 9.23 -3.68 9.56
N LYS A 509 9.97 -2.63 9.92
CA LYS A 509 10.69 -1.75 8.98
C LYS A 509 12.14 -2.19 8.76
N GLN A 510 12.57 -3.25 9.42
CA GLN A 510 13.96 -3.66 9.46
C GLN A 510 14.23 -4.69 8.38
N TYR A 511 15.14 -4.38 7.46
CA TYR A 511 15.68 -5.36 6.53
C TYR A 511 16.96 -6.03 7.04
N HIS A 512 17.66 -5.44 8.00
CA HIS A 512 18.77 -6.09 8.70
C HIS A 512 18.25 -7.08 9.75
N ILE A 513 19.05 -8.11 10.06
CA ILE A 513 18.73 -9.07 11.10
C ILE A 513 18.88 -8.41 12.47
N GLN A 514 17.77 -8.33 13.20
CA GLN A 514 17.76 -7.90 14.59
C GLN A 514 18.32 -9.01 15.49
N THR A 515 19.13 -8.59 16.46
CA THR A 515 19.50 -9.46 17.57
C THR A 515 18.46 -9.41 18.68
N ASN A 516 18.68 -10.18 19.75
CA ASN A 516 17.83 -10.14 20.94
C ASN A 516 17.93 -8.79 21.69
N GLU A 517 18.98 -8.01 21.46
CA GLU A 517 19.13 -6.68 22.05
C GLU A 517 18.46 -5.62 21.17
N LYS A 518 17.60 -4.81 21.80
CA LYS A 518 16.91 -3.69 21.12
C LYS A 518 17.95 -2.75 20.50
N TRP A 519 17.71 -2.33 19.25
CA TRP A 519 18.61 -1.48 18.45
C TRP A 519 19.93 -2.13 18.02
N MET A 520 20.11 -3.44 18.21
CA MET A 520 21.32 -4.14 17.78
C MET A 520 21.02 -5.03 16.57
N MET A 521 21.84 -4.84 15.53
CA MET A 521 21.72 -5.53 14.24
C MET A 521 22.97 -6.35 13.96
N GLU A 522 22.80 -7.48 13.30
CA GLU A 522 23.90 -8.19 12.68
C GLU A 522 24.42 -7.38 11.47
N CYS A 523 25.74 -7.28 11.34
CA CYS A 523 26.34 -6.71 10.15
C CYS A 523 26.14 -7.66 8.97
N PRO A 524 25.50 -7.24 7.86
CA PRO A 524 25.32 -8.12 6.70
C PRO A 524 26.64 -8.48 5.99
N LYS A 525 27.74 -7.76 6.25
CA LYS A 525 29.07 -8.05 5.68
C LYS A 525 29.83 -9.11 6.49
N CYS A 526 29.97 -8.93 7.81
CA CYS A 526 30.78 -9.84 8.64
C CYS A 526 29.97 -10.74 9.60
N GLY A 527 28.67 -10.51 9.76
CA GLY A 527 27.81 -11.25 10.68
C GLY A 527 27.96 -10.87 12.15
N GLU A 528 28.88 -9.98 12.49
CA GLU A 528 29.06 -9.51 13.86
C GLU A 528 27.92 -8.58 14.25
N SER A 529 27.39 -8.79 15.44
CA SER A 529 26.56 -7.83 16.15
C SER A 529 27.40 -7.23 17.26
N GLY A 530 27.35 -5.90 17.44
CA GLY A 530 28.24 -5.16 18.36
C GLY A 530 28.07 -5.46 19.86
N GLY A 531 27.54 -6.63 20.23
CA GLY A 531 27.27 -7.11 21.58
C GLY A 531 28.22 -8.20 22.07
N THR A 532 29.28 -8.57 21.35
CA THR A 532 30.40 -9.23 22.03
C THR A 532 31.03 -8.19 22.96
N LYS A 533 30.75 -8.30 24.26
CA LYS A 533 31.45 -7.58 25.33
C LYS A 533 32.91 -7.42 24.90
N PRO A 534 33.50 -6.21 24.95
CA PRO A 534 34.92 -6.09 24.70
C PRO A 534 35.61 -7.16 25.57
N LYS A 535 36.40 -8.04 24.95
CA LYS A 535 37.45 -8.71 25.70
C LYS A 535 38.31 -7.56 26.18
N ILE A 536 38.02 -7.10 27.38
CA ILE A 536 38.86 -6.16 28.09
C ILE A 536 40.17 -6.93 28.29
N THR A 537 41.09 -6.74 27.35
CA THR A 537 42.48 -7.12 27.49
C THR A 537 43.09 -5.98 28.30
N TYR A 538 42.80 -5.95 29.59
CA TYR A 538 43.72 -5.31 30.53
C TYR A 538 44.98 -6.16 30.48
N MET A 539 45.93 -5.77 29.64
CA MET A 539 47.34 -6.00 29.94
C MET A 539 47.69 -5.10 31.12
N GLU A 540 47.26 -5.50 32.31
CA GLU A 540 47.87 -5.04 33.55
C GLU A 540 48.24 -6.27 34.35
N LYS A 541 49.52 -6.34 34.70
CA LYS A 541 50.13 -7.38 35.54
C LYS A 541 49.26 -7.60 36.78
N ARG A 542 48.53 -8.71 36.80
CA ARG A 542 47.77 -9.16 37.98
C ARG A 542 48.73 -9.76 38.99
N VAL A 543 49.09 -9.01 40.02
CA VAL A 543 49.63 -9.59 41.23
C VAL A 543 48.45 -10.19 42.02
N LYS A 544 48.46 -11.51 42.21
CA LYS A 544 47.46 -12.21 43.01
C LYS A 544 47.86 -12.11 44.48
N GLU A 545 47.19 -11.29 45.27
CA GLU A 545 47.25 -11.40 46.73
C GLU A 545 45.99 -12.08 47.29
N LYS A 546 46.19 -12.99 48.23
CA LYS A 546 45.13 -13.78 48.88
C LYS A 546 44.53 -12.98 50.03
N CYS A 547 43.24 -13.18 50.29
CA CYS A 547 42.56 -12.61 51.45
C CYS A 547 43.32 -12.95 52.75
N PRO A 548 43.80 -11.95 53.52
CA PRO A 548 44.63 -12.20 54.70
C PRO A 548 43.88 -12.89 55.85
N ARG A 549 42.54 -12.92 55.83
CA ARG A 549 41.74 -13.57 56.89
C ARG A 549 41.38 -15.03 56.64
N CYS A 550 41.25 -15.48 55.40
CA CYS A 550 40.91 -16.88 55.10
C CYS A 550 41.97 -17.62 54.27
N ASN A 551 43.00 -16.90 53.84
CA ASN A 551 44.12 -17.38 53.01
C ASN A 551 43.69 -18.28 51.82
N GLY A 552 42.45 -18.08 51.33
CA GLY A 552 41.84 -18.82 50.24
C GLY A 552 41.40 -20.26 50.55
N ARG A 553 41.11 -20.65 51.80
CA ARG A 553 40.81 -22.05 52.18
C ARG A 553 39.38 -22.37 52.68
N GLY A 554 38.39 -21.51 52.48
CA GLY A 554 37.00 -21.84 52.85
C GLY A 554 36.35 -22.86 51.91
N ARG A 555 36.28 -24.14 52.29
CA ARG A 555 35.41 -25.18 51.72
C ARG A 555 34.40 -25.62 52.79
N ILE A 556 33.11 -25.65 52.48
CA ILE A 556 32.08 -26.67 52.87
C ILE A 556 30.69 -26.25 52.30
N PRO A 557 29.80 -27.22 51.98
CA PRO A 557 28.76 -27.12 50.95
C PRO A 557 27.31 -26.88 51.46
N GLN A 558 26.47 -26.43 50.51
CA GLN A 558 24.99 -26.37 50.52
C GLN A 558 24.29 -25.89 51.80
N TYR A 559 24.09 -24.57 51.93
CA TYR A 559 22.79 -23.86 51.86
C TYR A 559 23.02 -22.37 52.20
N LYS A 560 22.55 -21.49 51.32
CA LYS A 560 22.33 -20.02 51.46
C LYS A 560 23.36 -19.20 52.27
N HIS A 561 24.34 -18.59 51.59
CA HIS A 561 25.20 -17.54 52.18
C HIS A 561 25.21 -16.22 51.40
N THR A 562 24.16 -15.99 50.60
CA THR A 562 23.91 -14.73 49.88
C THR A 562 22.41 -14.50 49.74
N GLU A 563 21.94 -13.33 50.14
CA GLU A 563 20.64 -12.81 49.73
C GLU A 563 20.92 -11.53 48.92
N ARG A 564 20.44 -11.47 47.67
CA ARG A 564 20.68 -10.35 46.73
C ARG A 564 22.16 -10.00 46.48
N GLY A 565 23.06 -11.00 46.57
CA GLY A 565 24.47 -10.85 46.18
C GLY A 565 25.39 -10.21 47.22
N ARG A 566 25.01 -10.13 48.51
CA ARG A 566 25.89 -9.65 49.59
C ARG A 566 26.24 -10.75 50.61
N CYS A 567 27.46 -10.70 51.13
CA CYS A 567 27.98 -11.63 52.13
C CYS A 567 27.72 -11.08 53.55
N PHE A 568 27.15 -11.91 54.44
CA PHE A 568 26.75 -11.53 55.81
C PHE A 568 27.90 -11.16 56.78
N LEU A 569 29.16 -11.46 56.47
CA LEU A 569 30.27 -11.27 57.42
C LEU A 569 31.06 -9.96 57.29
N CYS A 570 30.81 -9.15 56.26
CA CYS A 570 31.56 -7.89 56.03
C CYS A 570 30.70 -6.68 55.69
N ASP A 571 29.38 -6.81 55.85
CA ASP A 571 28.34 -5.80 55.58
C ASP A 571 28.67 -4.78 54.47
N GLY A 572 29.12 -5.27 53.31
CA GLY A 572 29.23 -4.47 52.09
C GLY A 572 30.39 -3.49 51.96
N ALA A 573 31.44 -3.54 52.79
CA ALA A 573 32.61 -2.68 52.58
C ALA A 573 33.75 -3.43 51.85
N GLY A 574 33.87 -3.21 50.53
CA GLY A 574 35.10 -3.54 49.82
C GLY A 574 34.97 -3.63 48.31
N TYR A 575 34.99 -2.49 47.62
CA TYR A 575 36.00 -2.10 46.61
C TYR A 575 35.98 -0.56 46.49
N ILE A 576 37.15 0.08 46.60
CA ILE A 576 37.35 1.48 46.19
C ILE A 576 37.84 1.43 44.74
N TYR A 577 37.18 2.19 43.86
CA TYR A 577 37.53 2.31 42.44
C TYR A 577 38.23 3.66 42.22
N SER A 578 39.36 3.65 41.53
CA SER A 578 39.92 4.81 40.82
C SER A 578 39.98 4.47 39.34
#